data_AF-X1CA06-F1
#
_entry.id   AF-X1CA06-F1
#
_cell.length_a   1.000
_cell.length_b   1.000
_cell.length_c   1.000
_cell.angle_alpha   90.00
_cell.angle_beta   90.00
_cell.angle_gamma   90.00
#
_symmetry.space_group_name_H-M   'P 1'
#
loop_
_entity.id
_entity.type
_entity.pdbx_description
1 polymer ?
#
loop_
_entity_poly.entity_id
_entity_poly.type
_entity_poly.pdbx_seq_one_letter_code
_entity_poly.pdbx_strand_id
1 'polypeptide(L)'
;MHTNISNSVIVRLKFPNQSGMLSEVIACISELGGQIGAIDIIRVEHGAVIRDINISTSGPDHAQDISSALEKLPDVQVVNISDRTFLIHLGGKIEVKSKAPINNRDELSMAYTPGVARVCEAIHQDPSKAHNLTIKRNTVAIITDGTAVLGLGDIGPLAAMPVMEGKAMLLKDFADINGFPICLDTKDTEEIIKTSKYIAPAFGAINLEDISAPRCFEIEKRLKAELDIPVFHDDQHGTAIVLTAAFINALKLFPKDLNKLKVVVNGVGAAGTACTMMLLNYGVKNL
;
A
#
# COMPACT_ATOMS: atom_id res chain seq x y z
N MET A 1 -3.43 6.63 27.43
CA MET A 1 -2.91 6.16 26.13
C MET A 1 -4.05 6.18 25.14
N HIS A 2 -3.87 6.70 23.92
CA HIS A 2 -4.91 6.66 22.89
C HIS A 2 -4.84 5.31 22.17
N THR A 3 -5.95 4.60 22.09
CA THR A 3 -6.11 3.37 21.30
C THR A 3 -6.21 3.72 19.81
N ASN A 4 -5.70 2.85 18.94
CA ASN A 4 -5.78 3.01 17.48
C ASN A 4 -6.25 1.70 16.83
N ILE A 5 -7.12 1.81 15.82
CA ILE A 5 -7.63 0.66 15.07
C ILE A 5 -6.52 -0.09 14.31
N SER A 6 -5.44 0.59 13.92
CA SER A 6 -4.27 -0.06 13.29
C SER A 6 -3.54 -1.03 14.24
N ASN A 7 -3.76 -0.87 15.55
CA ASN A 7 -3.18 -1.71 16.59
C ASN A 7 -4.24 -2.65 17.19
N SER A 8 -5.33 -2.91 16.46
CA SER A 8 -6.40 -3.76 16.96
C SER A 8 -6.09 -5.25 16.79
N VAL A 9 -6.47 -6.02 17.80
CA VAL A 9 -6.32 -7.48 17.83
C VAL A 9 -7.68 -8.17 17.86
N ILE A 10 -7.73 -9.39 17.35
CA ILE A 10 -8.83 -10.34 17.56
C ILE A 10 -8.35 -11.35 18.59
N VAL A 11 -8.99 -11.39 19.74
CA VAL A 11 -8.73 -12.39 20.76
C VAL A 11 -9.81 -13.46 20.68
N ARG A 12 -9.43 -14.68 20.35
CA ARG A 12 -10.30 -15.85 20.39
C ARG A 12 -10.28 -16.44 21.78
N LEU A 13 -11.42 -16.42 22.45
CA LEU A 13 -11.59 -16.91 23.81
C LEU A 13 -12.54 -18.10 23.82
N LYS A 14 -12.24 -19.09 24.66
CA LYS A 14 -13.15 -20.17 25.04
C LYS A 14 -13.47 -20.04 26.52
N PHE A 15 -14.74 -19.99 26.87
CA PHE A 15 -15.19 -19.94 28.27
C PHE A 15 -16.58 -20.59 28.42
N PRO A 16 -17.00 -20.98 29.65
CA PRO A 16 -18.31 -21.55 29.90
C PRO A 16 -19.45 -20.69 29.36
N ASN A 17 -20.47 -21.32 28.78
CA ASN A 17 -21.67 -20.63 28.33
C ASN A 17 -22.62 -20.36 29.52
N GLN A 18 -22.15 -19.55 30.47
CA GLN A 18 -22.86 -19.20 31.70
C GLN A 18 -23.03 -17.68 31.79
N SER A 19 -24.06 -17.24 32.52
CA SER A 19 -24.32 -15.82 32.75
C SER A 19 -23.16 -15.20 33.54
N GLY A 20 -22.65 -14.04 33.10
CA GLY A 20 -21.59 -13.31 33.78
C GLY A 20 -20.19 -13.46 33.17
N MET A 21 -19.86 -14.61 32.56
CA MET A 21 -18.51 -14.85 32.00
C MET A 21 -18.09 -13.80 30.97
N LEU A 22 -18.99 -13.44 30.05
CA LEU A 22 -18.70 -12.40 29.06
C LEU A 22 -18.50 -11.02 29.71
N SER A 23 -19.23 -10.72 30.78
CA SER A 23 -19.09 -9.46 31.51
C SER A 23 -17.74 -9.36 32.21
N GLU A 24 -17.24 -10.46 32.79
CA GLU A 24 -15.90 -10.52 33.42
C GLU A 24 -14.78 -10.31 32.40
N VAL A 25 -14.88 -10.96 31.24
CA VAL A 25 -13.95 -10.75 30.12
C VAL A 25 -13.95 -9.29 29.65
N ILE A 26 -15.14 -8.71 29.46
CA ILE A 26 -15.30 -7.31 29.05
C ILE A 26 -14.74 -6.34 30.10
N ALA A 27 -14.99 -6.62 31.39
CA ALA A 27 -14.48 -5.81 32.49
C ALA A 27 -12.94 -5.83 32.52
N CYS A 28 -12.33 -7.02 32.43
CA CYS A 28 -10.88 -7.18 32.39
C CYS A 28 -10.22 -6.38 31.25
N ILE A 29 -10.78 -6.45 30.04
CA ILE A 29 -10.29 -5.68 28.88
C ILE A 29 -10.41 -4.17 29.14
N SER A 30 -11.55 -3.74 29.68
CA SER A 30 -11.85 -2.32 29.91
C SER A 30 -10.99 -1.71 31.03
N GLU A 31 -10.70 -2.47 32.10
CA GLU A 31 -9.84 -2.04 33.21
C GLU A 31 -8.41 -1.74 32.76
N LEU A 32 -7.92 -2.46 31.75
CA LEU A 32 -6.61 -2.21 31.14
C LEU A 32 -6.66 -1.09 30.07
N GLY A 33 -7.84 -0.58 29.75
CA GLY A 33 -8.02 0.49 28.77
C GLY A 33 -8.10 0.00 27.32
N GLY A 34 -8.37 -1.30 27.11
CA GLY A 34 -8.71 -1.83 25.79
C GLY A 34 -10.11 -1.39 25.36
N GLN A 35 -10.25 -0.92 24.12
CA GLN A 35 -11.56 -0.55 23.57
C GLN A 35 -12.17 -1.74 22.83
N ILE A 36 -13.28 -2.24 23.34
CA ILE A 36 -13.98 -3.39 22.78
C ILE A 36 -14.75 -2.98 21.53
N GLY A 37 -14.58 -3.75 20.46
CA GLY A 37 -15.31 -3.65 19.21
C GLY A 37 -16.34 -4.75 19.05
N ALA A 38 -16.40 -5.34 17.86
CA ALA A 38 -17.29 -6.47 17.57
C ALA A 38 -16.97 -7.71 18.43
N ILE A 39 -18.00 -8.45 18.78
CA ILE A 39 -17.94 -9.73 19.51
C ILE A 39 -18.73 -10.75 18.71
N ASP A 40 -18.04 -11.75 18.18
CA ASP A 40 -18.62 -12.75 17.30
C ASP A 40 -18.55 -14.14 17.92
N ILE A 41 -19.62 -14.93 17.82
CA ILE A 41 -19.62 -16.32 18.28
C ILE A 41 -19.10 -17.19 17.13
N ILE A 42 -17.97 -17.85 17.35
CA ILE A 42 -17.35 -18.75 16.37
C ILE A 42 -17.96 -20.14 16.47
N ARG A 43 -18.16 -20.63 17.69
CA ARG A 43 -18.68 -21.97 17.93
C ARG A 43 -19.32 -22.09 19.30
N VAL A 44 -20.38 -22.88 19.39
CA VAL A 44 -20.98 -23.30 20.67
C VAL A 44 -20.70 -24.79 20.83
N GLU A 45 -20.13 -25.15 21.98
CA GLU A 45 -19.86 -26.53 22.39
C GLU A 45 -20.71 -26.86 23.62
N HIS A 46 -20.80 -28.14 23.99
CA HIS A 46 -21.54 -28.52 25.17
C HIS A 46 -20.89 -27.91 26.43
N GLY A 47 -21.53 -26.90 27.01
CA GLY A 47 -21.05 -26.21 28.22
C GLY A 47 -20.06 -25.07 27.98
N ALA A 48 -19.61 -24.80 26.75
CA ALA A 48 -18.65 -23.74 26.45
C ALA A 48 -19.02 -22.96 25.18
N VAL A 49 -18.59 -21.71 25.09
CA VAL A 49 -18.70 -20.88 23.90
C VAL A 49 -17.31 -20.40 23.50
N ILE A 50 -17.05 -20.39 22.19
CA ILE A 50 -15.85 -19.80 21.60
C ILE A 50 -16.26 -18.50 20.92
N ARG A 51 -15.63 -17.39 21.31
CA ARG A 51 -15.90 -16.06 20.77
C ARG A 51 -14.64 -15.38 20.29
N ASP A 52 -14.76 -14.62 19.22
CA ASP A 52 -13.77 -13.65 18.80
C ASP A 52 -14.18 -12.27 19.33
N ILE A 53 -13.25 -11.59 20.01
CA ILE A 53 -13.45 -10.24 20.53
C ILE A 53 -12.43 -9.32 19.86
N ASN A 54 -12.92 -8.31 19.16
CA ASN A 54 -12.09 -7.26 18.61
C ASN A 54 -11.73 -6.26 19.71
N ILE A 55 -10.44 -5.96 19.85
CA ILE A 55 -9.94 -5.05 20.89
C ILE A 55 -9.00 -4.05 20.22
N SER A 56 -9.33 -2.76 20.29
CA SER A 56 -8.39 -1.71 19.91
C SER A 56 -7.47 -1.41 21.08
N THR A 57 -6.17 -1.51 20.85
CA THR A 57 -5.14 -1.30 21.87
C THR A 57 -4.30 -0.07 21.50
N SER A 58 -3.39 0.32 22.39
CA SER A 58 -2.42 1.39 22.12
C SER A 58 -1.16 0.89 21.40
N GLY A 59 -0.99 -0.44 21.26
CA GLY A 59 0.19 -1.05 20.64
C GLY A 59 0.37 -2.53 21.03
N PRO A 60 1.42 -3.18 20.52
CA PRO A 60 1.69 -4.60 20.76
C PRO A 60 1.82 -4.97 22.24
N ASP A 61 2.53 -4.15 23.02
CA ASP A 61 2.74 -4.42 24.46
C ASP A 61 1.42 -4.40 25.23
N HIS A 62 0.55 -3.41 24.94
CA HIS A 62 -0.77 -3.33 25.57
C HIS A 62 -1.67 -4.50 25.14
N ALA A 63 -1.58 -4.97 23.90
CA ALA A 63 -2.29 -6.18 23.48
C ALA A 63 -1.81 -7.42 24.26
N GLN A 64 -0.51 -7.52 24.51
CA GLN A 64 0.07 -8.60 25.32
C GLN A 64 -0.34 -8.52 26.79
N ASP A 65 -0.41 -7.31 27.35
CA ASP A 65 -0.90 -7.09 28.73
C ASP A 65 -2.36 -7.55 28.88
N ILE A 66 -3.22 -7.16 27.94
CA ILE A 66 -4.63 -7.60 27.90
C ILE A 66 -4.72 -9.12 27.77
N SER A 67 -3.95 -9.72 26.86
CA SER A 67 -3.88 -11.18 26.72
C SER A 67 -3.55 -11.86 28.05
N SER A 68 -2.47 -11.40 28.68
CA SER A 68 -1.93 -12.00 29.89
C SER A 68 -2.90 -11.84 31.08
N ALA A 69 -3.76 -10.82 31.07
CA ALA A 69 -4.82 -10.65 32.05
C ALA A 69 -6.02 -11.56 31.78
N LEU A 70 -6.42 -11.72 30.52
CA LEU A 70 -7.48 -12.64 30.11
C LEU A 70 -7.14 -14.10 30.42
N GLU A 71 -5.87 -14.51 30.28
CA GLU A 71 -5.38 -15.85 30.66
C GLU A 71 -5.46 -16.13 32.16
N LYS A 72 -5.52 -15.08 33.00
CA LYS A 72 -5.61 -15.22 34.47
C LYS A 72 -7.05 -15.32 34.96
N LEU A 73 -8.04 -15.06 34.11
CA LEU A 73 -9.44 -15.20 34.48
C LEU A 73 -9.80 -16.69 34.65
N PRO A 74 -10.55 -17.06 35.71
CA PRO A 74 -10.98 -18.42 35.91
C PRO A 74 -11.88 -18.88 34.75
N ASP A 75 -11.70 -20.12 34.31
CA ASP A 75 -12.49 -20.75 33.25
C ASP A 75 -12.45 -20.03 31.88
N VAL A 76 -11.54 -19.07 31.68
CA VAL A 76 -11.27 -18.43 30.38
C VAL A 76 -9.98 -19.00 29.79
N GLN A 77 -10.08 -19.49 28.56
CA GLN A 77 -8.93 -19.93 27.78
C GLN A 77 -8.75 -18.99 26.58
N VAL A 78 -7.58 -18.35 26.50
CA VAL A 78 -7.14 -17.67 25.27
C VAL A 78 -6.70 -18.73 24.26
N VAL A 79 -7.46 -18.88 23.18
CA VAL A 79 -7.20 -19.87 22.13
C VAL A 79 -6.21 -19.32 21.11
N ASN A 80 -6.38 -18.06 20.73
CA ASN A 80 -5.50 -17.39 19.76
C ASN A 80 -5.62 -15.87 19.89
N ILE A 81 -4.56 -15.17 19.51
CA ILE A 81 -4.56 -13.71 19.33
C ILE A 81 -4.04 -13.41 17.94
N SER A 82 -4.76 -12.58 17.21
CA SER A 82 -4.41 -12.21 15.85
C SER A 82 -4.40 -10.71 15.69
N ASP A 83 -3.25 -10.18 15.29
CA ASP A 83 -3.14 -8.77 14.89
C ASP A 83 -3.89 -8.56 13.57
N ARG A 84 -4.86 -7.63 13.58
CA ARG A 84 -5.73 -7.40 12.42
C ARG A 84 -4.98 -6.82 11.22
N THR A 85 -3.89 -6.11 11.45
CA THR A 85 -3.00 -5.65 10.39
C THR A 85 -2.30 -6.86 9.76
N PHE A 86 -1.76 -7.80 10.54
CA PHE A 86 -1.15 -9.00 9.96
C PHE A 86 -2.16 -9.89 9.22
N LEU A 87 -3.40 -9.97 9.72
CA LEU A 87 -4.45 -10.76 9.08
C LEU A 87 -4.76 -10.32 7.63
N ILE A 88 -4.82 -9.00 7.35
CA ILE A 88 -5.03 -8.50 5.98
C ILE A 88 -3.82 -8.77 5.05
N HIS A 89 -2.66 -9.10 5.61
CA HIS A 89 -1.45 -9.43 4.84
C HIS A 89 -1.26 -10.93 4.58
N LEU A 90 -2.11 -11.81 5.14
CA LEU A 90 -2.01 -13.25 4.90
C LEU A 90 -2.29 -13.57 3.43
N GLY A 91 -1.25 -14.02 2.71
CA GLY A 91 -1.34 -14.33 1.28
C GLY A 91 -1.14 -13.14 0.33
N GLY A 92 -0.80 -11.96 0.86
CA GLY A 92 -0.67 -10.72 0.10
C GLY A 92 -1.99 -10.00 -0.11
N LYS A 93 -1.92 -8.74 -0.55
CA LYS A 93 -3.11 -7.86 -0.69
C LYS A 93 -3.71 -7.82 -2.10
N ILE A 94 -3.06 -8.45 -3.08
CA ILE A 94 -3.47 -8.40 -4.49
C ILE A 94 -3.42 -9.79 -5.12
N GLU A 95 -4.26 -10.02 -6.14
CA GLU A 95 -4.27 -11.24 -6.93
C GLU A 95 -4.38 -10.94 -8.43
N VAL A 96 -3.98 -11.89 -9.27
CA VAL A 96 -4.20 -11.82 -10.72
C VAL A 96 -5.49 -12.54 -11.07
N LYS A 97 -6.43 -11.80 -11.69
CA LYS A 97 -7.72 -12.34 -12.14
C LYS A 97 -7.86 -12.20 -13.65
N SER A 98 -8.29 -13.29 -14.31
CA SER A 98 -8.56 -13.23 -15.74
C SER A 98 -9.71 -12.30 -16.07
N LYS A 99 -9.55 -11.49 -17.13
CA LYS A 99 -10.62 -10.65 -17.68
C LYS A 99 -11.59 -11.44 -18.57
N ALA A 100 -11.10 -12.50 -19.21
CA ALA A 100 -11.90 -13.39 -20.07
C ALA A 100 -11.89 -14.80 -19.48
N PRO A 101 -13.04 -15.37 -19.11
CA PRO A 101 -13.08 -16.74 -18.60
C PRO A 101 -12.71 -17.74 -19.71
N ILE A 102 -12.14 -18.88 -19.30
CA ILE A 102 -11.82 -19.99 -20.19
C ILE A 102 -12.53 -21.23 -19.62
N ASN A 103 -13.70 -21.53 -20.15
CA ASN A 103 -14.60 -22.59 -19.67
C ASN A 103 -14.64 -23.79 -20.61
N ASN A 104 -14.17 -23.63 -21.85
CA ASN A 104 -14.19 -24.68 -22.87
C ASN A 104 -12.95 -24.61 -23.78
N ARG A 105 -12.82 -25.61 -24.65
CA ARG A 105 -11.68 -25.75 -25.58
C ARG A 105 -11.62 -24.63 -26.62
N ASP A 106 -12.76 -24.14 -27.07
CA ASP A 106 -12.82 -23.10 -28.10
C ASP A 106 -12.33 -21.76 -27.54
N GLU A 107 -12.76 -21.41 -26.32
CA GLU A 107 -12.27 -20.26 -25.57
C GLU A 107 -10.76 -20.35 -25.29
N LEU A 108 -10.27 -21.53 -24.88
CA LEU A 108 -8.84 -21.76 -24.69
C LEU A 108 -8.06 -21.56 -25.99
N SER A 109 -8.61 -22.05 -27.11
CA SER A 109 -7.98 -21.95 -28.43
C SER A 109 -7.95 -20.52 -28.97
N MET A 110 -8.86 -19.65 -28.51
CA MET A 110 -8.86 -18.21 -28.80
C MET A 110 -7.88 -17.44 -27.91
N ALA A 111 -7.91 -17.69 -26.60
CA ALA A 111 -7.08 -16.99 -25.62
C ALA A 111 -5.59 -17.40 -25.69
N TYR A 112 -5.32 -18.62 -26.14
CA TYR A 112 -3.98 -19.20 -26.25
C TYR A 112 -3.79 -19.85 -27.62
N THR A 113 -3.03 -20.94 -27.70
CA THR A 113 -2.73 -21.61 -28.95
C THR A 113 -3.97 -22.29 -29.55
N PRO A 114 -4.23 -22.17 -30.87
CA PRO A 114 -3.41 -21.45 -31.86
C PRO A 114 -3.80 -19.98 -32.07
N GLY A 115 -4.92 -19.51 -31.51
CA GLY A 115 -5.49 -18.19 -31.81
C GLY A 115 -4.60 -17.00 -31.47
N VAL A 116 -3.87 -17.07 -30.35
CA VAL A 116 -2.97 -16.00 -29.87
C VAL A 116 -1.86 -15.64 -30.86
N ALA A 117 -1.46 -16.59 -31.73
CA ALA A 117 -0.42 -16.35 -32.74
C ALA A 117 -0.76 -15.18 -33.66
N ARG A 118 -2.03 -15.02 -34.05
CA ARG A 118 -2.49 -13.90 -34.89
C ARG A 118 -2.37 -12.55 -34.18
N VAL A 119 -2.54 -12.53 -32.86
CA VAL A 119 -2.35 -11.31 -32.04
C VAL A 119 -0.86 -10.97 -31.96
N CYS A 120 0.01 -11.97 -31.75
CA CYS A 120 1.46 -11.80 -31.76
C CYS A 120 1.96 -11.26 -33.12
N GLU A 121 1.51 -11.83 -34.23
CA GLU A 121 1.84 -11.36 -35.58
C GLU A 121 1.36 -9.93 -35.83
N ALA A 122 0.15 -9.59 -35.38
CA ALA A 122 -0.38 -8.23 -35.51
C ALA A 122 0.48 -7.20 -34.75
N ILE A 123 0.98 -7.54 -33.55
CA ILE A 123 1.89 -6.69 -32.77
C ILE A 123 3.29 -6.66 -33.39
N HIS A 124 3.77 -7.77 -33.95
CA HIS A 124 5.05 -7.81 -34.64
C HIS A 124 5.08 -6.87 -35.86
N GLN A 125 3.97 -6.82 -36.61
CA GLN A 125 3.80 -5.91 -37.75
C GLN A 125 3.61 -4.45 -37.32
N ASP A 126 2.97 -4.21 -36.18
CA ASP A 126 2.72 -2.88 -35.63
C ASP A 126 2.82 -2.91 -34.09
N PRO A 127 4.00 -2.57 -33.53
CA PRO A 127 4.23 -2.61 -32.09
C PRO A 127 3.27 -1.73 -31.26
N SER A 128 2.69 -0.69 -31.85
CA SER A 128 1.75 0.20 -31.14
C SER A 128 0.49 -0.55 -30.69
N LYS A 129 0.12 -1.64 -31.39
CA LYS A 129 -1.02 -2.50 -31.01
C LYS A 129 -0.84 -3.19 -29.68
N ALA A 130 0.39 -3.32 -29.16
CA ALA A 130 0.61 -3.85 -27.81
C ALA A 130 -0.20 -3.10 -26.75
N HIS A 131 -0.37 -1.78 -26.90
CA HIS A 131 -1.19 -0.97 -26.00
C HIS A 131 -2.68 -1.37 -26.04
N ASN A 132 -3.21 -1.82 -27.17
CA ASN A 132 -4.64 -2.13 -27.30
C ASN A 132 -4.96 -3.62 -27.12
N LEU A 133 -4.00 -4.50 -27.42
CA LEU A 133 -4.20 -5.95 -27.46
C LEU A 133 -3.61 -6.68 -26.25
N THR A 134 -3.04 -5.96 -25.27
CA THR A 134 -2.42 -6.56 -24.07
C THR A 134 -2.76 -5.79 -22.81
N ILE A 135 -2.30 -6.31 -21.66
CA ILE A 135 -2.42 -5.64 -20.37
C ILE A 135 -1.71 -4.27 -20.32
N LYS A 136 -0.75 -4.01 -21.23
CA LYS A 136 0.03 -2.76 -21.30
C LYS A 136 -0.85 -1.52 -21.23
N ARG A 137 -2.07 -1.58 -21.80
CA ARG A 137 -3.08 -0.51 -21.77
C ARG A 137 -3.31 0.12 -20.40
N ASN A 138 -3.28 -0.71 -19.36
CA ASN A 138 -3.85 -0.38 -18.05
C ASN A 138 -3.02 -0.98 -16.90
N THR A 139 -1.73 -1.22 -17.13
CA THR A 139 -0.85 -1.79 -16.11
C THR A 139 0.35 -0.88 -15.89
N VAL A 140 0.62 -0.56 -14.63
CA VAL A 140 1.73 0.29 -14.17
C VAL A 140 2.69 -0.56 -13.36
N ALA A 141 3.98 -0.47 -13.66
CA ALA A 141 5.01 -1.06 -12.80
C ALA A 141 5.27 -0.12 -11.62
N ILE A 142 5.19 -0.63 -10.40
CA ILE A 142 5.57 0.09 -9.18
C ILE A 142 6.95 -0.40 -8.80
N ILE A 143 7.98 0.40 -9.07
CA ILE A 143 9.38 0.02 -8.92
C ILE A 143 9.95 0.68 -7.66
N THR A 144 10.58 -0.14 -6.83
CA THR A 144 11.31 0.29 -5.63
C THR A 144 12.54 -0.59 -5.42
N ASP A 145 13.52 -0.10 -4.67
CA ASP A 145 14.60 -0.91 -4.09
C ASP A 145 14.47 -1.04 -2.55
N GLY A 146 13.43 -0.44 -1.96
CA GLY A 146 13.17 -0.48 -0.53
C GLY A 146 14.16 0.33 0.32
N THR A 147 14.84 1.32 -0.28
CA THR A 147 15.86 2.11 0.43
C THR A 147 15.31 3.32 1.19
N ALA A 148 14.05 3.69 0.99
CA ALA A 148 13.39 4.80 1.69
C ALA A 148 11.92 4.49 2.01
N VAL A 149 11.64 3.31 2.58
CA VAL A 149 10.27 2.86 2.82
C VAL A 149 9.65 3.64 3.97
N LEU A 150 8.63 4.46 3.68
CA LEU A 150 7.91 5.26 4.67
C LEU A 150 8.88 6.07 5.56
N GLY A 151 8.75 5.96 6.88
CA GLY A 151 9.70 6.51 7.86
C GLY A 151 10.72 5.49 8.38
N LEU A 152 10.77 4.29 7.79
CA LEU A 152 11.61 3.18 8.24
C LEU A 152 13.01 3.20 7.60
N GLY A 153 13.15 3.93 6.49
CA GLY A 153 14.42 4.06 5.78
C GLY A 153 14.74 2.83 4.92
N ASP A 154 16.00 2.44 4.90
CA ASP A 154 16.51 1.33 4.09
C ASP A 154 16.28 0.00 4.80
N ILE A 155 15.15 -0.63 4.48
CA ILE A 155 14.74 -1.94 5.02
C ILE A 155 14.76 -3.05 3.96
N GLY A 156 15.17 -2.70 2.74
CA GLY A 156 15.34 -3.61 1.62
C GLY A 156 14.04 -3.98 0.89
N PRO A 157 14.17 -4.66 -0.27
CA PRO A 157 13.07 -4.89 -1.21
C PRO A 157 11.97 -5.80 -0.66
N LEU A 158 12.33 -6.81 0.14
CA LEU A 158 11.37 -7.75 0.72
C LEU A 158 10.44 -7.06 1.73
N ALA A 159 11.00 -6.21 2.58
CA ALA A 159 10.22 -5.47 3.57
C ALA A 159 9.42 -4.31 2.95
N ALA A 160 9.81 -3.85 1.75
CA ALA A 160 9.04 -2.88 0.96
C ALA A 160 7.80 -3.48 0.29
N MET A 161 7.79 -4.80 -0.02
CA MET A 161 6.73 -5.45 -0.78
C MET A 161 5.32 -5.18 -0.24
N PRO A 162 5.03 -5.24 1.08
CA PRO A 162 3.71 -4.92 1.60
C PRO A 162 3.28 -3.49 1.28
N VAL A 163 4.19 -2.51 1.26
CA VAL A 163 3.87 -1.13 0.89
C VAL A 163 3.53 -1.05 -0.60
N MET A 164 4.31 -1.71 -1.46
CA MET A 164 4.10 -1.73 -2.91
C MET A 164 2.80 -2.43 -3.32
N GLU A 165 2.44 -3.54 -2.67
CA GLU A 165 1.11 -4.16 -2.85
C GLU A 165 -0.01 -3.20 -2.44
N GLY A 166 0.21 -2.42 -1.36
CA GLY A 166 -0.72 -1.37 -0.94
C GLY A 166 -0.91 -0.33 -2.03
N LYS A 167 0.17 0.18 -2.62
CA LYS A 167 0.12 1.13 -3.74
C LYS A 167 -0.61 0.53 -4.95
N ALA A 168 -0.38 -0.74 -5.27
CA ALA A 168 -1.10 -1.43 -6.34
C ALA A 168 -2.61 -1.52 -6.08
N MET A 169 -3.01 -1.87 -4.85
CA MET A 169 -4.40 -1.90 -4.41
C MET A 169 -5.06 -0.52 -4.52
N LEU A 170 -4.37 0.55 -4.09
CA LEU A 170 -4.87 1.92 -4.20
C LEU A 170 -5.08 2.36 -5.66
N LEU A 171 -4.13 2.05 -6.55
CA LEU A 171 -4.29 2.32 -7.99
C LEU A 171 -5.52 1.60 -8.56
N LYS A 172 -5.77 0.38 -8.11
CA LYS A 172 -6.91 -0.41 -8.56
C LYS A 172 -8.23 0.16 -8.06
N ASP A 173 -8.34 0.43 -6.76
CA ASP A 173 -9.59 0.83 -6.12
C ASP A 173 -9.99 2.27 -6.46
N PHE A 174 -9.02 3.18 -6.60
CA PHE A 174 -9.29 4.60 -6.82
C PHE A 174 -9.23 5.04 -8.29
N ALA A 175 -8.57 4.28 -9.17
CA ALA A 175 -8.38 4.67 -10.57
C ALA A 175 -8.64 3.54 -11.59
N ASP A 176 -9.03 2.34 -11.16
CA ASP A 176 -9.16 1.14 -12.01
C ASP A 176 -7.86 0.79 -12.78
N ILE A 177 -6.69 1.16 -12.23
CA ILE A 177 -5.37 0.87 -12.81
C ILE A 177 -4.80 -0.40 -12.19
N ASN A 178 -4.23 -1.29 -13.01
CA ASN A 178 -3.55 -2.48 -12.47
C ASN A 178 -2.11 -2.09 -12.07
N GLY A 179 -1.84 -1.93 -10.78
CA GLY A 179 -0.47 -1.81 -10.28
C GLY A 179 0.20 -3.19 -10.19
N PHE A 180 1.46 -3.30 -10.58
CA PHE A 180 2.27 -4.50 -10.37
C PHE A 180 3.54 -4.15 -9.58
N PRO A 181 3.70 -4.65 -8.34
CA PRO A 181 4.85 -4.33 -7.50
C PRO A 181 6.12 -5.05 -7.98
N ILE A 182 7.21 -4.30 -8.09
CA ILE A 182 8.53 -4.80 -8.53
C ILE A 182 9.59 -4.23 -7.59
N CYS A 183 9.88 -4.97 -6.53
CA CYS A 183 10.95 -4.66 -5.59
C CYS A 183 12.28 -5.26 -6.09
N LEU A 184 13.23 -4.40 -6.43
CA LEU A 184 14.53 -4.78 -6.98
C LEU A 184 15.56 -4.98 -5.87
N ASP A 185 16.23 -6.13 -5.86
CA ASP A 185 17.33 -6.44 -4.92
C ASP A 185 18.66 -5.91 -5.43
N THR A 186 18.71 -4.59 -5.68
CA THR A 186 19.92 -3.86 -6.04
C THR A 186 19.81 -2.42 -5.58
N LYS A 187 20.95 -1.82 -5.25
CA LYS A 187 21.08 -0.40 -4.92
C LYS A 187 21.86 0.36 -6.00
N ASP A 188 22.28 -0.32 -7.06
CA ASP A 188 22.98 0.31 -8.16
C ASP A 188 21.99 1.07 -9.06
N THR A 189 22.25 2.37 -9.23
CA THR A 189 21.41 3.27 -10.01
C THR A 189 21.25 2.79 -11.46
N GLU A 190 22.33 2.32 -12.09
CA GLU A 190 22.31 1.87 -13.49
C GLU A 190 21.58 0.54 -13.65
N GLU A 191 21.70 -0.38 -12.69
CA GLU A 191 20.93 -1.63 -12.68
C GLU A 191 19.43 -1.38 -12.55
N ILE A 192 19.01 -0.44 -11.70
CA ILE A 192 17.60 -0.05 -11.57
C ILE A 192 17.09 0.56 -12.89
N ILE A 193 17.85 1.47 -13.50
CA ILE A 193 17.48 2.09 -14.79
C ILE A 193 17.37 1.03 -15.88
N LYS A 194 18.39 0.18 -16.04
CA LYS A 194 18.40 -0.87 -17.07
C LYS A 194 17.26 -1.86 -16.88
N THR A 195 17.04 -2.31 -15.65
CA THR A 195 15.96 -3.26 -15.34
C THR A 195 14.60 -2.64 -15.68
N SER A 196 14.36 -1.40 -15.24
CA SER A 196 13.12 -0.67 -15.55
C SER A 196 12.89 -0.55 -17.06
N LYS A 197 13.96 -0.33 -17.84
CA LYS A 197 13.89 -0.29 -19.31
C LYS A 197 13.58 -1.65 -19.93
N TYR A 198 14.19 -2.72 -19.44
CA TYR A 198 13.97 -4.06 -19.98
C TYR A 198 12.54 -4.56 -19.76
N ILE A 199 11.89 -4.13 -18.67
CA ILE A 199 10.51 -4.54 -18.35
C ILE A 199 9.45 -3.59 -18.93
N ALA A 200 9.83 -2.37 -19.32
CA ALA A 200 8.92 -1.34 -19.86
C ALA A 200 7.99 -1.82 -21.00
N PRO A 201 8.35 -2.78 -21.89
CA PRO A 201 7.44 -3.29 -22.91
C PRO A 201 6.09 -3.77 -22.35
N ALA A 202 6.06 -4.34 -21.13
CA ALA A 202 4.83 -4.86 -20.51
C ALA A 202 3.91 -3.79 -19.88
N PHE A 203 4.40 -2.58 -19.66
CA PHE A 203 3.73 -1.56 -18.83
C PHE A 203 3.36 -0.30 -19.62
N GLY A 204 2.24 0.32 -19.24
CA GLY A 204 1.80 1.60 -19.78
C GLY A 204 2.47 2.81 -19.12
N ALA A 205 3.00 2.65 -17.90
CA ALA A 205 3.79 3.64 -17.19
C ALA A 205 4.67 2.98 -16.11
N ILE A 206 5.67 3.73 -15.63
CA ILE A 206 6.48 3.39 -14.46
C ILE A 206 6.16 4.36 -13.32
N ASN A 207 5.83 3.82 -12.15
CA ASN A 207 5.74 4.55 -10.88
C ASN A 207 6.95 4.18 -10.01
N LEU A 208 7.80 5.15 -9.69
CA LEU A 208 8.93 5.00 -8.77
C LEU A 208 8.46 5.32 -7.34
N GLU A 209 8.81 4.46 -6.39
CA GLU A 209 8.38 4.55 -5.00
C GLU A 209 9.52 4.22 -4.03
N ASP A 210 9.59 4.93 -2.90
CA ASP A 210 10.43 4.57 -1.75
C ASP A 210 11.92 4.34 -2.11
N ILE A 211 12.45 5.12 -3.08
CA ILE A 211 13.87 5.11 -3.46
C ILE A 211 14.58 6.31 -2.84
N SER A 212 15.69 6.06 -2.14
CA SER A 212 16.42 7.10 -1.43
C SER A 212 17.02 8.19 -2.34
N ALA A 213 16.97 9.43 -1.87
CA ALA A 213 17.72 10.54 -2.45
C ALA A 213 19.23 10.38 -2.16
N PRO A 214 20.13 10.85 -3.05
CA PRO A 214 19.84 11.56 -4.30
C PRO A 214 19.63 10.67 -5.53
N ARG A 215 19.77 9.33 -5.40
CA ARG A 215 19.71 8.40 -6.56
C ARG A 215 18.38 8.47 -7.29
N CYS A 216 17.28 8.62 -6.56
CA CYS A 216 15.94 8.72 -7.13
C CYS A 216 15.82 9.82 -8.20
N PHE A 217 16.54 10.94 -8.05
CA PHE A 217 16.54 12.03 -9.05
C PHE A 217 17.19 11.61 -10.37
N GLU A 218 18.32 10.92 -10.30
CA GLU A 218 19.01 10.43 -11.50
C GLU A 218 18.20 9.34 -12.20
N ILE A 219 17.70 8.37 -11.43
CA ILE A 219 16.86 7.27 -11.93
C ILE A 219 15.66 7.85 -12.68
N GLU A 220 14.90 8.75 -12.04
CA GLU A 220 13.73 9.35 -12.67
C GLU A 220 14.09 10.14 -13.92
N LYS A 221 15.12 10.99 -13.86
CA LYS A 221 15.55 11.82 -14.99
C LYS A 221 15.94 10.97 -16.20
N ARG A 222 16.73 9.92 -15.97
CA ARG A 222 17.19 9.00 -17.03
C ARG A 222 16.03 8.22 -17.60
N LEU A 223 15.16 7.67 -16.77
CA LEU A 223 13.99 6.91 -17.25
C LEU A 223 13.01 7.79 -18.03
N LYS A 224 12.73 9.03 -17.59
CA LYS A 224 11.92 9.99 -18.36
C LYS A 224 12.52 10.32 -19.73
N ALA A 225 13.84 10.33 -19.86
CA ALA A 225 14.52 10.65 -21.11
C ALA A 225 14.66 9.44 -22.05
N GLU A 226 14.69 8.23 -21.50
CA GLU A 226 15.01 7.01 -22.24
C GLU A 226 13.80 6.09 -22.53
N LEU A 227 12.64 6.35 -21.91
CA LEU A 227 11.40 5.61 -22.13
C LEU A 227 10.37 6.43 -22.92
N ASP A 228 9.57 5.73 -23.71
CA ASP A 228 8.44 6.27 -24.46
C ASP A 228 7.12 6.25 -23.66
N ILE A 229 7.15 5.69 -22.44
CA ILE A 229 6.03 5.65 -21.50
C ILE A 229 6.24 6.65 -20.35
N PRO A 230 5.16 7.14 -19.72
CA PRO A 230 5.27 8.02 -18.56
C PRO A 230 6.05 7.39 -17.42
N VAL A 231 6.91 8.19 -16.79
CA VAL A 231 7.63 7.84 -15.55
C VAL A 231 7.27 8.90 -14.52
N PHE A 232 6.85 8.45 -13.34
CA PHE A 232 6.43 9.31 -12.25
C PHE A 232 7.03 8.82 -10.94
N HIS A 233 7.58 9.73 -10.13
CA HIS A 233 8.02 9.41 -8.77
C HIS A 233 7.05 9.99 -7.76
N ASP A 234 6.35 9.15 -7.00
CA ASP A 234 5.25 9.58 -6.12
C ASP A 234 5.73 10.46 -4.97
N ASP A 235 6.78 10.03 -4.26
CA ASP A 235 7.32 10.79 -3.10
C ASP A 235 7.79 12.21 -3.48
N GLN A 236 8.18 12.41 -4.74
CA GLN A 236 8.54 13.72 -5.27
C GLN A 236 7.30 14.48 -5.74
N HIS A 237 6.73 14.03 -6.86
CA HIS A 237 5.74 14.80 -7.60
C HIS A 237 4.34 14.67 -7.00
N GLY A 238 3.97 13.48 -6.49
CA GLY A 238 2.70 13.27 -5.80
C GLY A 238 2.57 14.19 -4.59
N THR A 239 3.61 14.22 -3.75
CA THR A 239 3.68 15.13 -2.59
C THR A 239 3.60 16.59 -3.01
N ALA A 240 4.35 17.00 -4.04
CA ALA A 240 4.35 18.38 -4.52
C ALA A 240 2.99 18.83 -5.06
N ILE A 241 2.28 17.96 -5.79
CA ILE A 241 0.95 18.24 -6.34
C ILE A 241 -0.05 18.49 -5.21
N VAL A 242 -0.12 17.57 -4.24
CA VAL A 242 -1.08 17.68 -3.12
C VAL A 242 -0.74 18.89 -2.23
N LEU A 243 0.54 19.13 -1.95
CA LEU A 243 0.97 20.31 -1.19
C LEU A 243 0.59 21.61 -1.90
N THR A 244 0.83 21.70 -3.22
CA THR A 244 0.50 22.90 -4.00
C THR A 244 -1.01 23.12 -4.05
N ALA A 245 -1.81 22.06 -4.18
CA ALA A 245 -3.27 22.16 -4.11
C ALA A 245 -3.75 22.66 -2.74
N ALA A 246 -3.17 22.16 -1.65
CA ALA A 246 -3.46 22.63 -0.29
C ALA A 246 -3.06 24.11 -0.11
N PHE A 247 -1.89 24.51 -0.63
CA PHE A 247 -1.41 25.89 -0.62
C PHE A 247 -2.37 26.83 -1.37
N ILE A 248 -2.82 26.45 -2.57
CA ILE A 248 -3.82 27.21 -3.34
C ILE A 248 -5.11 27.41 -2.52
N ASN A 249 -5.60 26.36 -1.86
CA ASN A 249 -6.81 26.46 -1.05
C ASN A 249 -6.60 27.32 0.20
N ALA A 250 -5.42 27.26 0.83
CA ALA A 250 -5.09 28.14 1.94
C ALA A 250 -5.10 29.62 1.52
N LEU A 251 -4.60 29.95 0.32
CA LEU A 251 -4.65 31.32 -0.20
C LEU A 251 -6.06 31.82 -0.54
N LYS A 252 -7.01 30.91 -0.82
CA LYS A 252 -8.42 31.29 -0.98
C LYS A 252 -9.05 31.69 0.36
N LEU A 253 -8.69 31.02 1.45
CA LEU A 253 -9.16 31.33 2.80
C LEU A 253 -8.45 32.55 3.39
N PHE A 254 -7.17 32.72 3.06
CA PHE A 254 -6.33 33.82 3.52
C PHE A 254 -5.70 34.51 2.30
N PRO A 255 -6.43 35.44 1.66
CA PRO A 255 -5.94 36.14 0.48
C PRO A 255 -4.66 36.91 0.82
N LYS A 256 -3.53 36.43 0.29
CA LYS A 256 -2.21 37.05 0.42
C LYS A 256 -1.61 37.19 -0.97
N ASP A 257 -0.91 38.29 -1.18
CA ASP A 257 -0.12 38.52 -2.39
C ASP A 257 1.09 37.56 -2.38
N LEU A 258 1.20 36.72 -3.42
CA LEU A 258 2.28 35.74 -3.59
C LEU A 258 3.67 36.40 -3.53
N ASN A 259 3.80 37.64 -4.00
CA ASN A 259 5.08 38.36 -4.02
C ASN A 259 5.54 38.80 -2.63
N LYS A 260 4.62 38.92 -1.67
CA LYS A 260 4.90 39.34 -0.29
C LYS A 260 4.98 38.16 0.68
N LEU A 261 4.66 36.97 0.20
CA LEU A 261 4.60 35.77 1.03
C LEU A 261 6.00 35.19 1.20
N LYS A 262 6.38 34.95 2.44
CA LYS A 262 7.57 34.17 2.79
C LYS A 262 7.12 32.75 3.12
N VAL A 263 7.54 31.79 2.32
CA VAL A 263 7.39 30.36 2.61
C VAL A 263 8.69 29.89 3.25
N VAL A 264 8.61 28.90 4.14
CA VAL A 264 9.78 28.18 4.65
C VAL A 264 9.52 26.70 4.44
N VAL A 265 10.42 26.03 3.71
CA VAL A 265 10.39 24.57 3.56
C VAL A 265 11.45 23.96 4.47
N ASN A 266 11.02 23.14 5.42
CA ASN A 266 11.92 22.44 6.33
C ASN A 266 12.10 20.98 5.86
N GLY A 267 13.30 20.65 5.41
CA GLY A 267 13.65 19.36 4.81
C GLY A 267 13.84 19.46 3.30
N VAL A 268 15.05 19.13 2.82
CA VAL A 268 15.47 19.27 1.41
C VAL A 268 15.77 17.92 0.76
N GLY A 269 14.98 16.89 1.11
CA GLY A 269 14.99 15.59 0.43
C GLY A 269 14.21 15.61 -0.89
N ALA A 270 13.85 14.43 -1.39
CA ALA A 270 13.06 14.23 -2.61
C ALA A 270 11.77 15.08 -2.63
N ALA A 271 10.90 14.90 -1.62
CA ALA A 271 9.66 15.65 -1.47
C ALA A 271 9.88 17.17 -1.34
N GLY A 272 10.79 17.59 -0.45
CA GLY A 272 11.06 19.00 -0.17
C GLY A 272 11.56 19.76 -1.40
N THR A 273 12.44 19.12 -2.18
CA THR A 273 12.96 19.68 -3.43
C THR A 273 11.85 19.84 -4.47
N ALA A 274 11.04 18.80 -4.69
CA ALA A 274 9.93 18.84 -5.64
C ALA A 274 8.85 19.87 -5.25
N CYS A 275 8.50 19.95 -3.96
CA CYS A 275 7.56 20.94 -3.43
C CYS A 275 8.07 22.36 -3.64
N THR A 276 9.35 22.61 -3.33
CA THR A 276 10.01 23.91 -3.53
C THR A 276 9.93 24.32 -4.99
N MET A 277 10.33 23.44 -5.92
CA MET A 277 10.28 23.72 -7.35
C MET A 277 8.85 23.99 -7.85
N MET A 278 7.87 23.23 -7.37
CA MET A 278 6.47 23.41 -7.78
C MET A 278 5.89 24.73 -7.26
N LEU A 279 6.21 25.13 -6.03
CA LEU A 279 5.79 26.43 -5.46
C LEU A 279 6.45 27.62 -6.18
N LEU A 280 7.74 27.52 -6.52
CA LEU A 280 8.43 28.54 -7.33
C LEU A 280 7.78 28.68 -8.71
N ASN A 281 7.47 27.56 -9.36
CA ASN A 281 6.75 27.55 -10.65
C ASN A 281 5.33 28.10 -10.53
N TYR A 282 4.65 27.88 -9.40
CA TYR A 282 3.34 28.46 -9.12
C TYR A 282 3.38 29.99 -8.94
N GLY A 283 4.52 30.54 -8.53
CA GLY A 283 4.75 31.99 -8.47
C GLY A 283 5.25 32.53 -7.13
N VAL A 284 5.52 31.67 -6.15
CA VAL A 284 6.20 32.08 -4.90
C VAL A 284 7.59 32.64 -5.23
N LYS A 285 7.96 33.76 -4.61
CA LYS A 285 9.25 34.44 -4.86
C LYS A 285 10.24 34.35 -3.70
N ASN A 286 9.76 34.14 -2.47
CA ASN A 286 10.59 34.11 -1.26
C ASN A 286 10.33 32.79 -0.50
N LEU A 287 11.26 31.84 -0.68
CA LEU A 287 11.14 30.44 -0.27
C LEU A 287 12.40 30.02 0.52
#